data_AF-A0AAW7D8M3-F1
#
_entry.id   AF-A0AAW7D8M3-F1
#
_cell.length_a   1.000
_cell.length_b   1.000
_cell.length_c   1.000
_cell.angle_alpha   90.00
_cell.angle_beta   90.00
_cell.angle_gamma   90.00
#
_symmetry.space_group_name_H-M   'P 1'
#
loop_
_entity.id
_entity.type
_entity.pdbx_description
1 polymer ?
#
loop_
_entity_poly.entity_id
_entity_poly.type
_entity_poly.pdbx_seq_one_letter_code
_entity_poly.pdbx_strand_id
1 'polypeptide(L)'
;MIKTLTILGLVLQFLAFWMAAPEILGADWLRKTEDLIRKMIRQIPQLILAVFGMFMGMMFYHSISSLFVFISVLIIIGFMLLFYKKLEQILDDKISRPLIEKLILNDAFRFTLLKFAALFFTLGFIIQVGLVLFT
;
A
#
# COMPACT_ATOMS: atom_id res chain seq x y z
N MET A 1 14.65 28.08 18.11
CA MET A 1 15.16 28.10 16.72
C MET A 1 16.19 26.99 16.45
N ILE A 2 17.16 26.74 17.33
CA ILE A 2 18.16 25.67 17.15
C ILE A 2 17.50 24.27 17.09
N LYS A 3 16.61 23.95 18.05
CA LYS A 3 15.91 22.65 18.09
C LYS A 3 15.12 22.33 16.81
N THR A 4 14.47 23.33 16.21
CA THR A 4 13.71 23.16 14.96
C THR A 4 14.61 22.87 13.77
N LEU A 5 15.81 23.46 13.70
CA LEU A 5 16.80 23.17 12.66
C LEU A 5 17.45 21.80 12.86
N THR A 6 17.69 21.37 14.10
CA THR A 6 18.17 20.02 14.42
C THR A 6 17.17 18.96 13.99
N ILE A 7 15.88 19.16 14.30
CA ILE A 7 14.79 18.28 13.88
C ILE A 7 14.72 18.23 12.35
N LEU A 8 14.84 19.37 11.67
CA LEU A 8 14.83 19.43 10.22
C LEU A 8 16.01 18.65 9.59
N GLY A 9 17.22 18.80 10.13
CA GLY A 9 18.38 18.02 9.69
C GLY A 9 18.22 16.51 9.89
N LEU A 10 17.67 16.09 11.04
CA LEU A 10 17.36 14.68 11.31
C LEU A 10 16.28 14.13 10.38
N VAL A 11 15.22 14.90 10.11
CA VAL A 11 14.14 14.49 9.20
C VAL A 11 14.66 14.34 7.77
N LEU A 12 15.52 15.25 7.30
CA LEU A 12 16.15 15.16 5.99
C LEU A 12 17.01 13.89 5.85
N GLN A 13 17.82 13.56 6.86
CA GLN A 13 18.62 12.32 6.88
C GLN A 13 17.76 11.06 6.97
N PHE A 14 16.67 11.11 7.74
CA PHE A 14 15.74 9.99 7.87
C PHE A 14 15.01 9.71 6.55
N LEU A 15 14.55 10.76 5.86
CA LEU A 15 13.94 10.64 4.54
C LEU A 15 14.95 10.11 3.51
N ALA A 16 16.21 10.53 3.58
CA ALA A 16 17.28 9.99 2.74
C ALA A 16 17.48 8.48 2.93
N PHE A 17 17.49 8.01 4.18
CA PHE A 17 17.58 6.58 4.48
C PHE A 17 16.44 5.79 3.83
N TRP A 18 15.20 6.26 3.95
CA TRP A 18 14.05 5.60 3.32
C TRP A 18 14.07 5.64 1.80
N MET A 19 14.66 6.68 1.20
CA MET A 19 14.84 6.75 -0.26
C MET A 19 15.97 5.84 -0.76
N ALA A 20 17.00 5.57 0.06
CA ALA A 20 18.06 4.61 -0.26
C ALA A 20 17.67 3.15 0.08
N ALA A 21 16.65 2.95 0.91
CA ALA A 21 16.19 1.63 1.36
C ALA A 21 15.87 0.65 0.22
N PRO A 22 15.21 1.04 -0.90
CA PRO A 22 14.98 0.13 -2.03
C PRO A 22 16.27 -0.44 -2.65
N GLU A 23 17.38 0.31 -2.58
CA GLU A 23 18.69 -0.11 -3.08
C GLU A 23 19.41 -1.01 -2.06
N ILE A 24 19.36 -0.64 -0.78
CA ILE A 24 20.06 -1.34 0.32
C ILE A 24 19.36 -2.65 0.68
N LEU A 25 18.02 -2.70 0.63
CA LEU A 25 17.21 -3.87 0.98
C LEU A 25 17.14 -4.90 -0.17
N GLY A 26 17.61 -4.53 -1.37
CA GLY A 26 17.78 -5.42 -2.51
C GLY A 26 16.48 -5.91 -3.16
N ALA A 27 16.65 -6.66 -4.25
CA ALA A 27 15.54 -7.20 -5.05
C ALA A 27 14.64 -8.17 -4.25
N ASP A 28 15.18 -8.84 -3.25
CA ASP A 28 14.44 -9.81 -2.43
C ASP A 28 13.44 -9.13 -1.48
N TRP A 29 13.75 -7.95 -0.95
CA TRP A 29 12.79 -7.20 -0.14
C TRP A 29 11.70 -6.58 -1.01
N LEU A 30 12.07 -6.12 -2.21
CA LEU A 30 11.10 -5.62 -3.20
C LEU A 30 10.11 -6.73 -3.62
N ARG A 31 10.58 -7.96 -3.82
CA ARG A 31 9.72 -9.14 -4.06
C ARG A 31 8.82 -9.47 -2.87
N LYS A 32 9.32 -9.36 -1.63
CA LYS A 32 8.45 -9.55 -0.44
C LYS A 32 7.38 -8.48 -0.34
N THR A 33 7.73 -7.24 -0.66
CA THR A 33 6.78 -6.13 -0.72
C THR A 33 5.78 -6.31 -1.86
N GLU A 34 6.22 -6.86 -3.01
CA GLU A 34 5.35 -7.29 -4.11
C GLU A 34 4.29 -8.29 -3.63
N ASP A 35 4.74 -9.36 -2.98
CA ASP A 35 3.85 -10.41 -2.48
C ASP A 35 2.88 -9.86 -1.42
N LEU A 36 3.34 -8.96 -0.55
CA LEU A 36 2.49 -8.28 0.42
C LEU A 36 1.42 -7.40 -0.24
N ILE A 37 1.81 -6.55 -1.18
CA ILE A 37 0.88 -5.66 -1.90
C ILE A 37 -0.13 -6.48 -2.70
N ARG A 38 0.34 -7.50 -3.44
CA ARG A 38 -0.54 -8.38 -4.20
C ARG A 38 -1.50 -9.14 -3.29
N LYS A 39 -1.02 -9.62 -2.13
CA LYS A 39 -1.87 -10.29 -1.12
C LYS A 39 -2.91 -9.35 -0.54
N MET A 40 -2.55 -8.10 -0.25
CA MET A 40 -3.50 -7.08 0.23
C MET A 40 -4.55 -6.74 -0.83
N ILE A 41 -4.14 -6.54 -2.08
CA ILE A 41 -5.07 -6.23 -3.18
C ILE A 41 -6.04 -7.40 -3.41
N ARG A 42 -5.56 -8.65 -3.38
CA ARG A 42 -6.42 -9.85 -3.48
C ARG A 42 -7.41 -10.00 -2.33
N GLN A 43 -7.13 -9.41 -1.16
CA GLN A 43 -8.05 -9.39 -0.03
C GLN A 43 -9.14 -8.33 -0.18
N ILE A 44 -8.97 -7.30 -1.02
CA ILE A 44 -9.99 -6.23 -1.20
C ILE A 44 -11.34 -6.80 -1.67
N PRO A 45 -11.42 -7.65 -2.72
CA PRO A 45 -12.69 -8.27 -3.10
C PRO A 45 -13.33 -9.09 -1.98
N GLN A 46 -12.52 -9.81 -1.20
CA GLN A 46 -12.99 -10.62 -0.07
C GLN A 46 -13.55 -9.76 1.05
N LEU A 47 -12.92 -8.61 1.33
CA LEU A 47 -13.38 -7.65 2.33
C LEU A 47 -14.72 -7.02 1.93
N ILE A 48 -14.87 -6.67 0.64
CA ILE A 48 -16.15 -6.17 0.08
C ILE A 48 -17.24 -7.24 0.24
N LEU A 49 -16.94 -8.49 -0.11
CA LEU A 49 -17.89 -9.60 0.09
C LEU A 49 -18.25 -9.79 1.56
N ALA A 50 -17.30 -9.69 2.49
CA ALA A 50 -17.55 -9.86 3.91
C ALA A 50 -18.50 -8.78 4.46
N VAL A 51 -18.28 -7.51 4.08
CA VAL A 51 -19.15 -6.38 4.49
C VAL A 51 -20.55 -6.52 3.89
N PHE A 52 -20.65 -6.85 2.59
CA PHE A 52 -21.94 -7.11 1.95
C PHE A 52 -22.66 -8.31 2.55
N GLY A 53 -21.94 -9.39 2.85
CA GLY A 53 -22.48 -10.58 3.50
C GLY A 53 -23.02 -10.28 4.89
N MET A 54 -22.32 -9.47 5.69
CA MET A 54 -22.83 -8.99 6.99
C MET A 54 -24.11 -8.17 6.83
N PHE A 55 -24.14 -7.24 5.87
CA PHE A 55 -25.31 -6.40 5.62
C PHE A 55 -26.53 -7.25 5.20
N MET A 56 -26.33 -8.15 4.24
CA MET A 56 -27.36 -9.08 3.78
C MET A 56 -27.83 -10.02 4.89
N GLY A 57 -26.91 -10.51 5.74
CA GLY A 57 -27.24 -11.34 6.90
C GLY A 57 -28.09 -10.62 7.94
N MET A 58 -27.77 -9.36 8.24
CA MET A 58 -28.58 -8.52 9.13
C MET A 58 -29.98 -8.25 8.57
N MET A 59 -30.07 -7.91 7.28
CA MET A 59 -31.34 -7.69 6.59
C MET A 59 -32.20 -8.97 6.56
N PHE A 60 -31.56 -10.12 6.38
CA PHE A 60 -32.22 -11.42 6.40
C PHE A 60 -32.73 -11.78 7.80
N TYR A 61 -31.92 -11.60 8.84
CA TYR A 61 -32.31 -11.85 10.25
C TYR A 61 -33.58 -11.08 10.64
N HIS A 62 -33.72 -9.83 10.16
CA HIS A 62 -34.88 -8.99 10.47
C HIS A 62 -36.12 -9.30 9.61
N SER A 63 -35.95 -9.90 8.41
CA SER A 63 -37.01 -10.04 7.40
C SER A 63 -37.42 -11.49 7.10
N ILE A 64 -37.17 -12.43 8.02
CA ILE A 64 -37.35 -13.90 7.85
C ILE A 64 -38.81 -14.36 7.59
N SER A 65 -39.78 -13.44 7.56
CA SER A 65 -41.20 -13.81 7.49
C SER A 65 -41.64 -14.42 6.15
N SER A 66 -40.86 -14.35 5.07
CA SER A 66 -41.28 -14.88 3.76
C SER A 66 -40.18 -15.67 3.01
N LEU A 67 -40.60 -16.79 2.42
CA LEU A 67 -39.78 -17.67 1.58
C LEU A 67 -39.22 -16.94 0.33
N PHE A 68 -39.93 -15.92 -0.16
CA PHE A 68 -39.49 -15.07 -1.27
C PHE A 68 -38.26 -14.21 -0.92
N VAL A 69 -38.18 -13.70 0.31
CA VAL A 69 -37.01 -12.95 0.79
C VAL A 69 -35.78 -13.87 0.92
N PHE A 70 -35.98 -15.12 1.34
CA PHE A 70 -34.89 -16.10 1.40
C PHE A 70 -34.32 -16.45 0.01
N ILE A 71 -35.19 -16.72 -0.96
CA ILE A 71 -34.77 -17.07 -2.32
C ILE A 71 -34.05 -15.89 -2.99
N SER A 72 -34.55 -14.66 -2.81
CA SER A 72 -33.91 -13.47 -3.38
C SER A 72 -32.52 -13.19 -2.77
N VAL A 73 -32.35 -13.35 -1.45
CA VAL A 73 -31.04 -13.24 -0.79
C VAL A 73 -30.05 -14.29 -1.32
N LEU A 74 -30.48 -15.54 -1.50
CA LEU A 74 -29.66 -16.61 -2.07
C LEU A 74 -29.19 -16.31 -3.50
N ILE A 75 -30.09 -15.78 -4.34
CA ILE A 75 -29.75 -15.40 -5.72
C ILE A 75 -28.73 -14.25 -5.73
N ILE A 76 -28.89 -13.25 -4.86
CA ILE A 76 -27.95 -12.11 -4.76
C ILE A 76 -26.57 -12.58 -4.31
N ILE A 77 -26.49 -13.47 -3.32
CA ILE A 77 -25.22 -14.05 -2.85
C ILE A 77 -24.57 -14.88 -3.97
N GLY A 78 -25.33 -15.72 -4.66
CA GLY A 78 -24.83 -16.51 -5.79
C GLY A 78 -24.27 -15.63 -6.91
N PHE A 79 -24.95 -14.53 -7.24
CA PHE A 79 -24.48 -13.57 -8.23
C PHE A 79 -23.21 -12.82 -7.78
N MET A 80 -23.14 -12.40 -6.51
CA MET A 80 -21.92 -11.78 -5.95
C MET A 80 -20.70 -12.70 -6.02
N LEU A 81 -20.87 -13.99 -5.71
CA LEU A 81 -19.79 -14.97 -5.79
C LEU A 81 -19.27 -15.18 -7.22
N LEU A 82 -20.13 -15.05 -8.23
CA LEU A 82 -19.70 -15.10 -9.64
C LEU A 82 -18.94 -13.83 -10.05
N PHE A 83 -19.33 -12.66 -9.53
CA PHE A 83 -18.67 -11.39 -9.83
C PHE A 83 -17.34 -11.20 -9.10
N TYR A 84 -17.17 -11.77 -7.90
CA TYR A 84 -15.95 -11.59 -7.10
C TYR A 84 -14.70 -12.05 -7.85
N LYS A 85 -14.75 -13.21 -8.52
CA LYS A 85 -13.62 -13.76 -9.26
C LYS A 85 -13.17 -12.83 -10.39
N LYS A 86 -14.12 -12.20 -11.07
CA LYS A 86 -13.84 -11.23 -12.14
C LYS A 86 -13.23 -9.95 -11.57
N LEU A 87 -13.72 -9.47 -10.43
CA LEU A 87 -13.16 -8.30 -9.76
C LEU A 87 -11.73 -8.55 -9.29
N GLU A 88 -11.43 -9.73 -8.74
CA GLU A 88 -10.07 -10.13 -8.35
C GLU A 88 -9.11 -10.11 -9.54
N GLN A 89 -9.52 -10.68 -10.68
CA GLN A 89 -8.73 -10.65 -11.92
C GLN A 89 -8.47 -9.22 -12.42
N ILE A 90 -9.51 -8.38 -12.47
CA ILE A 90 -9.38 -6.99 -12.92
C ILE A 90 -8.44 -6.19 -12.01
N LEU A 91 -8.52 -6.40 -10.69
CA LEU A 91 -7.63 -5.75 -9.73
C LEU A 91 -6.18 -6.19 -9.89
N ASP A 92 -5.93 -7.50 -10.11
CA ASP A 92 -4.59 -8.01 -10.32
C ASP A 92 -3.98 -7.47 -11.62
N ASP A 93 -4.76 -7.44 -12.70
CA ASP A 93 -4.26 -7.03 -14.02
C ASP A 93 -4.15 -5.50 -14.19
N LYS A 94 -5.09 -4.72 -13.67
CA LYS A 94 -5.08 -3.24 -13.83
C LYS A 94 -4.37 -2.49 -12.72
N ILE A 95 -4.23 -3.08 -11.53
CA ILE A 95 -3.66 -2.38 -10.38
C ILE A 95 -2.37 -3.07 -9.95
N SER A 96 -2.41 -4.33 -9.52
CA SER A 96 -1.22 -5.00 -8.97
C SER A 96 -0.07 -5.03 -9.98
N ARG A 97 -0.29 -5.60 -11.17
CA ARG A 97 0.77 -5.73 -12.21
C ARG A 97 1.44 -4.40 -12.58
N PRO A 98 0.70 -3.34 -12.98
CA PRO A 98 1.35 -2.09 -13.38
C PRO A 98 1.98 -1.33 -12.21
N LEU A 99 1.48 -1.49 -10.98
CA LEU A 99 2.11 -0.90 -9.81
C LEU A 99 3.48 -1.56 -9.56
N ILE A 100 3.53 -2.89 -9.64
CA ILE A 100 4.73 -3.71 -9.44
C ILE A 100 5.77 -3.40 -10.51
N GLU A 101 5.36 -3.40 -11.79
CA GLU A 101 6.25 -3.10 -12.91
C GLU A 101 6.85 -1.69 -12.82
N LYS A 102 6.10 -0.70 -12.33
CA LYS A 102 6.60 0.67 -12.16
C LYS A 102 7.47 0.85 -10.91
N LEU A 103 7.19 0.14 -9.83
CA LEU A 103 7.87 0.35 -8.54
C LEU A 103 9.18 -0.45 -8.42
N ILE A 104 9.24 -1.65 -9.02
CA ILE A 104 10.32 -2.63 -8.77
C ILE A 104 11.31 -2.69 -9.93
N LEU A 105 10.86 -2.54 -11.17
CA LEU A 105 11.67 -2.84 -12.36
C LEU A 105 12.37 -1.64 -13.00
N ASN A 106 12.11 -0.42 -12.55
CA ASN A 106 12.77 0.73 -13.16
C ASN A 106 14.08 1.04 -12.41
N ASP A 107 15.19 0.49 -12.90
CA ASP A 107 16.54 0.82 -12.41
C ASP A 107 16.79 2.34 -12.42
N ALA A 108 16.18 3.07 -13.36
CA ALA A 108 16.26 4.53 -13.39
C ALA A 108 15.51 5.18 -12.21
N PHE A 109 14.43 4.57 -11.70
CA PHE A 109 13.72 5.05 -10.52
C PHE A 109 14.53 4.81 -9.25
N ARG A 110 15.13 3.62 -9.09
CA ARG A 110 16.02 3.29 -7.97
C ARG A 110 17.25 4.20 -7.94
N PHE A 111 17.87 4.41 -9.11
CA PHE A 111 19.02 5.30 -9.24
C PHE A 111 18.65 6.77 -8.96
N THR A 112 17.48 7.22 -9.41
CA THR A 112 16.96 8.56 -9.11
C THR A 112 16.70 8.73 -7.61
N LEU A 113 16.05 7.76 -6.96
CA LEU A 113 15.83 7.75 -5.52
C LEU A 113 17.14 7.79 -4.73
N LEU A 114 18.17 7.04 -5.18
CA LEU A 114 19.48 7.06 -4.56
C LEU A 114 20.15 8.44 -4.66
N LYS A 115 20.03 9.12 -5.80
CA LYS A 115 20.53 10.50 -5.98
C LYS A 115 19.84 11.47 -5.03
N PHE A 116 18.52 11.39 -4.91
CA PHE A 116 17.77 12.21 -3.95
C PHE A 116 18.17 11.89 -2.51
N ALA A 117 18.32 10.61 -2.16
CA ALA A 117 18.80 10.20 -0.85
C ALA A 117 20.16 10.83 -0.51
N ALA A 118 21.14 10.75 -1.42
CA ALA A 118 22.44 11.37 -1.20
C ALA A 118 22.36 12.90 -1.00
N LEU A 119 21.50 13.57 -1.76
CA LEU A 119 21.29 15.01 -1.66
C LEU A 119 20.62 15.41 -0.32
N PHE A 120 19.57 14.70 0.07
CA PHE A 120 18.89 14.95 1.35
C PHE A 120 19.78 14.62 2.55
N PHE A 121 20.58 13.56 2.46
CA PHE A 121 21.52 13.18 3.51
C PHE A 121 22.61 14.24 3.69
N THR A 122 23.23 14.69 2.59
CA THR A 122 24.29 15.71 2.62
C THR A 122 23.78 17.05 3.13
N LEU A 123 22.61 17.51 2.70
CA LEU A 123 22.00 18.74 3.22
C LEU A 123 21.68 18.63 4.72
N GLY A 124 21.04 17.55 5.14
CA GLY A 124 20.72 17.33 6.56
C GLY A 124 21.98 17.26 7.43
N PHE A 125 23.04 16.63 6.91
CA PHE A 125 24.34 16.55 7.58
C PHE A 125 25.03 17.92 7.69
N ILE A 126 25.06 18.73 6.62
CA ILE A 126 25.64 20.08 6.65
C ILE A 126 24.91 20.96 7.67
N ILE A 127 23.57 20.90 7.70
CA ILE A 127 22.77 21.64 8.68
C ILE A 127 23.13 21.22 10.11
N GLN A 128 23.24 19.91 10.38
CA GLN A 128 23.63 19.43 11.71
C GLN A 128 25.05 19.82 12.11
N VAL A 129 26.03 19.69 11.21
CA VAL A 129 27.42 20.06 11.47
C VAL A 129 27.53 21.56 11.73
N GLY A 130 26.85 22.39 10.93
CA GLY A 130 26.78 23.83 11.17
C GLY A 130 26.19 24.16 12.54
N LEU A 131 25.09 23.51 12.93
CA LEU A 131 24.50 23.71 14.24
C LEU A 131 25.46 23.30 15.37
N VAL A 132 26.20 22.20 15.25
CA VAL A 132 27.15 21.76 16.28
C VAL A 132 28.35 22.71 16.40
N LEU A 133 28.81 23.32 15.30
CA LEU A 133 29.97 24.22 15.32
C LEU A 133 29.62 25.65 15.77
N PHE A 134 28.39 26.12 15.51
CA PHE A 134 27.97 27.51 15.78
C PHE A 134 27.03 27.65 16.98
N THR A 135 26.74 26.57 17.71
CA THR A 135 25.95 26.57 18.96
C THR A 135 26.77 25.98 20.09
#